data_AF-A0A257K140-F1
#
_entry.id   AF-A0A257K140-F1
#
_cell.length_a   1.000
_cell.length_b   1.000
_cell.length_c   1.000
_cell.angle_alpha   90.00
_cell.angle_beta   90.00
_cell.angle_gamma   90.00
#
_symmetry.space_group_name_H-M   'P 1'
#
loop_
_entity.id
_entity.type
_entity.pdbx_description
1 polymer ?
#
loop_
_entity_poly.entity_id
_entity_poly.type
_entity_poly.pdbx_seq_one_letter_code
_entity_poly.pdbx_strand_id
1 'polypeptide(L)'
;MNMDFNETYIFNKENQNIVPAILPEKEQYYKDLNNIEWGMTGRMDAMFANQFFLEAIQLIINSITLFEKGYFDCAFYSLRQSLEISTTTVYLADDTEENRKIEMQKWSKQEKFPMHKQMIDALVKRKSDFADIKEKMSVFFEEVDSAKHQMNKYVHKQGFSTFYSYYGRDSSKKNAARLKDFQDFLITSIGAVAVYRLSIDPLPVLLLDEEIYKRSGQFWSEEYSTDFIEKYIGHEHLDAYKQTSLYTGYHESLIANEEMIPSVLALVKDDFIEREKCEEILTQVHLLGKNERIAVAMTSILSNLVRIYNSEGYHWYWTNTQSVRKNRNFSSSDFNICKGKAPAFNLLFHDVFISTIKILDDEYYLEHNYQLTEQEIALVEFMIALTENQHQQSN
;
A
#
# COMPACT_ATOMS: atom_id res chain seq x y z
N MET A 1 18.75 -42.69 -4.46
CA MET A 1 17.44 -43.29 -4.77
C MET A 1 17.42 -43.48 -6.28
N ASN A 2 17.45 -44.70 -6.79
CA ASN A 2 17.41 -44.94 -8.24
C ASN A 2 15.97 -44.69 -8.70
N MET A 3 15.75 -43.68 -9.56
CA MET A 3 14.47 -43.49 -10.24
C MET A 3 14.17 -44.72 -11.10
N ASP A 4 12.91 -45.16 -11.11
CA ASP A 4 12.43 -46.21 -12.01
C ASP A 4 12.61 -45.75 -13.49
N PHE A 5 12.68 -46.70 -14.42
CA PHE A 5 12.75 -46.42 -15.86
C PHE A 5 11.60 -45.52 -16.32
N ASN A 6 10.40 -45.73 -15.78
CA ASN A 6 9.23 -44.91 -16.12
C ASN A 6 9.37 -43.47 -15.59
N GLU A 7 9.87 -43.30 -14.37
CA GLU A 7 10.13 -41.98 -13.78
C GLU A 7 11.20 -41.23 -14.58
N THR A 8 12.27 -41.92 -14.96
CA THR A 8 13.34 -41.36 -15.81
C THR A 8 12.82 -40.97 -17.19
N TYR A 9 11.94 -41.79 -17.80
CA TYR A 9 11.32 -41.48 -19.08
C TYR A 9 10.41 -40.26 -19.01
N ILE A 10 9.55 -40.18 -17.99
CA ILE A 10 8.66 -39.03 -17.75
C ILE A 10 9.48 -37.76 -17.53
N PHE A 11 10.47 -37.82 -16.63
CA PHE A 11 11.36 -36.68 -16.36
C PHE A 11 12.05 -36.17 -17.65
N ASN A 12 12.58 -37.08 -18.47
CA ASN A 12 13.22 -36.70 -19.72
C ASN A 12 12.23 -36.08 -20.71
N LYS A 13 10.97 -36.57 -20.76
CA LYS A 13 9.94 -36.01 -21.63
C LYS A 13 9.49 -34.63 -21.20
N GLU A 14 9.33 -34.40 -19.90
CA GLU A 14 8.94 -33.10 -19.34
C GLU A 14 10.02 -32.04 -19.56
N ASN A 15 11.29 -32.41 -19.47
CA ASN A 15 12.41 -31.47 -19.53
C ASN A 15 13.07 -31.33 -20.91
N GLN A 16 12.69 -32.14 -21.90
CA GLN A 16 13.38 -32.24 -23.20
C GLN A 16 13.62 -30.88 -23.90
N ASN A 17 12.67 -29.95 -23.77
CA ASN A 17 12.70 -28.66 -24.47
C ASN A 17 12.59 -27.46 -23.52
N ILE A 18 12.65 -27.69 -22.21
CA ILE A 18 12.61 -26.65 -21.20
C ILE A 18 14.03 -26.23 -20.89
N VAL A 19 14.33 -24.94 -21.06
CA VAL A 19 15.64 -24.36 -20.81
C VAL A 19 15.49 -23.31 -19.72
N PRO A 20 15.93 -23.59 -18.49
CA PRO A 20 15.93 -22.60 -17.43
C PRO A 20 16.73 -21.35 -17.79
N ALA A 21 16.32 -20.22 -17.23
CA ALA A 21 16.99 -18.94 -17.38
C ALA A 21 17.29 -18.35 -15.99
N ILE A 22 18.30 -17.47 -15.93
CA ILE A 22 18.58 -16.69 -14.73
C ILE A 22 18.19 -15.26 -15.04
N LEU A 23 17.29 -14.69 -14.23
CA LEU A 23 16.93 -13.29 -14.32
C LEU A 23 17.90 -12.45 -13.46
N PRO A 24 18.68 -11.53 -14.06
CA PRO A 24 19.48 -10.59 -13.28
C PRO A 24 18.59 -9.71 -12.39
N GLU A 25 19.10 -9.28 -11.25
CA GLU A 25 18.41 -8.35 -10.34
C GLU A 25 17.05 -8.83 -9.83
N LYS A 26 16.79 -10.15 -9.85
CA LYS A 26 15.55 -10.75 -9.36
C LYS A 26 15.11 -10.19 -8.01
N GLU A 27 16.00 -10.16 -7.02
CA GLU A 27 15.68 -9.67 -5.68
C GLU A 27 15.18 -8.22 -5.69
N GLN A 28 15.76 -7.38 -6.55
CA GLN A 28 15.35 -5.98 -6.66
C GLN A 28 13.94 -5.87 -7.23
N TYR A 29 13.57 -6.64 -8.26
CA TYR A 29 12.19 -6.64 -8.76
C TYR A 29 11.16 -6.99 -7.68
N TYR A 30 11.47 -7.92 -6.77
CA TYR A 30 10.56 -8.27 -5.67
C TYR A 30 10.46 -7.15 -4.65
N LYS A 31 11.58 -6.50 -4.30
CA LYS A 31 11.58 -5.33 -3.42
C LYS A 31 10.82 -4.16 -4.04
N ASP A 32 11.00 -3.93 -5.32
CA ASP A 32 10.36 -2.83 -6.05
C ASP A 32 8.84 -2.98 -6.09
N LEU A 33 8.32 -4.21 -6.19
CA LEU A 33 6.89 -4.48 -6.13
C LEU A 33 6.25 -4.04 -4.79
N ASN A 34 7.02 -3.92 -3.70
CA ASN A 34 6.51 -3.40 -2.44
C ASN A 34 6.00 -1.96 -2.56
N ASN A 35 6.53 -1.14 -3.49
CA ASN A 35 5.99 0.20 -3.74
C ASN A 35 4.51 0.13 -4.18
N ILE A 36 4.21 -0.84 -5.05
CA ILE A 36 2.83 -1.09 -5.48
C ILE A 36 2.05 -1.81 -4.39
N GLU A 37 2.65 -2.61 -3.52
CA GLU A 37 1.91 -3.18 -2.38
C GLU A 37 1.52 -2.09 -1.39
N TRP A 38 2.46 -1.26 -0.95
CA TRP A 38 2.28 -0.27 0.12
C TRP A 38 1.62 1.05 -0.32
N GLY A 39 1.55 1.34 -1.62
CA GLY A 39 0.75 2.46 -2.12
C GLY A 39 -0.78 2.25 -2.04
N MET A 40 -1.27 1.44 -1.09
CA MET A 40 -2.67 0.96 -1.03
C MET A 40 -3.63 2.12 -0.92
N THR A 41 -4.70 2.11 -1.72
CA THR A 41 -5.70 3.17 -1.56
C THR A 41 -6.50 2.97 -0.28
N GLY A 42 -6.57 4.03 0.52
CA GLY A 42 -7.47 4.13 1.67
C GLY A 42 -8.88 4.58 1.31
N ARG A 43 -9.17 4.82 0.01
CA ARG A 43 -10.48 5.28 -0.46
C ARG A 43 -11.54 4.19 -0.26
N MET A 44 -12.50 4.44 0.62
CA MET A 44 -13.59 3.50 0.95
C MET A 44 -14.37 3.01 -0.27
N ASP A 45 -14.60 3.88 -1.26
CA ASP A 45 -15.32 3.55 -2.49
C ASP A 45 -14.52 2.68 -3.48
N ALA A 46 -13.18 2.61 -3.30
CA ALA A 46 -12.25 1.92 -4.18
C ALA A 46 -11.39 0.87 -3.46
N MET A 47 -11.62 0.55 -2.18
CA MET A 47 -10.82 -0.42 -1.42
C MET A 47 -10.71 -1.80 -2.09
N PHE A 48 -11.73 -2.22 -2.86
CA PHE A 48 -11.68 -3.48 -3.62
C PHE A 48 -10.50 -3.53 -4.60
N ALA A 49 -10.05 -2.38 -5.10
CA ALA A 49 -8.95 -2.26 -6.05
C ALA A 49 -7.64 -2.80 -5.48
N ASN A 50 -7.43 -2.69 -4.16
CA ASN A 50 -6.24 -3.21 -3.50
C ASN A 50 -6.06 -4.71 -3.77
N GLN A 51 -7.14 -5.50 -3.71
CA GLN A 51 -7.07 -6.93 -3.99
C GLN A 51 -6.72 -7.24 -5.45
N PHE A 52 -7.22 -6.44 -6.39
CA PHE A 52 -6.92 -6.62 -7.81
C PHE A 52 -5.46 -6.27 -8.13
N PHE A 53 -4.90 -5.22 -7.49
CA PHE A 53 -3.48 -4.89 -7.64
C PHE A 53 -2.57 -5.94 -7.00
N LEU A 54 -2.95 -6.51 -5.84
CA LEU A 54 -2.23 -7.65 -5.26
C LEU A 54 -2.21 -8.85 -6.22
N GLU A 55 -3.32 -9.14 -6.90
CA GLU A 55 -3.35 -10.18 -7.94
C GLU A 55 -2.44 -9.81 -9.12
N ALA A 56 -2.41 -8.55 -9.56
CA ALA A 56 -1.50 -8.08 -10.61
C ALA A 56 -0.02 -8.29 -10.23
N ILE A 57 0.34 -7.97 -8.99
CA ILE A 57 1.67 -8.20 -8.42
C ILE A 57 1.99 -9.69 -8.39
N GLN A 58 1.06 -10.53 -7.92
CA GLN A 58 1.24 -11.99 -7.90
C GLN A 58 1.45 -12.56 -9.31
N LEU A 59 0.75 -12.04 -10.32
CA LEU A 59 0.97 -12.41 -11.72
C LEU A 59 2.36 -12.01 -12.22
N ILE A 60 2.90 -10.87 -11.78
CA ILE A 60 4.29 -10.48 -12.10
C ILE A 60 5.30 -11.41 -11.41
N ILE A 61 5.09 -11.74 -10.13
CA ILE A 61 5.93 -12.70 -9.37
C ILE A 61 5.92 -14.08 -10.03
N ASN A 62 4.73 -14.54 -10.42
CA ASN A 62 4.55 -15.80 -11.13
C ASN A 62 5.29 -15.77 -12.48
N SER A 63 5.23 -14.65 -13.19
CA SER A 63 5.95 -14.47 -14.45
C SER A 63 7.46 -14.67 -14.28
N ILE A 64 8.07 -14.02 -13.29
CA ILE A 64 9.51 -14.16 -13.00
C ILE A 64 9.85 -15.64 -12.74
N THR A 65 9.06 -16.30 -11.90
CA THR A 65 9.28 -17.72 -11.55
C THR A 65 9.13 -18.63 -12.76
N LEU A 66 8.11 -18.42 -13.58
CA LEU A 66 7.87 -19.20 -14.81
C LEU A 66 8.98 -18.98 -15.83
N PHE A 67 9.47 -17.75 -15.95
CA PHE A 67 10.56 -17.40 -16.86
C PHE A 67 11.85 -18.13 -16.49
N GLU A 68 12.23 -18.11 -15.21
CA GLU A 68 13.44 -18.81 -14.75
C GLU A 68 13.34 -20.33 -14.89
N LYS A 69 12.13 -20.89 -14.71
CA LYS A 69 11.86 -22.31 -14.98
C LYS A 69 11.88 -22.66 -16.47
N GLY A 70 11.96 -21.67 -17.36
CA GLY A 70 11.98 -21.85 -18.81
C GLY A 70 10.59 -21.89 -19.45
N TYR A 71 9.50 -21.69 -18.70
CA TYR A 71 8.12 -21.65 -19.23
C TYR A 71 7.79 -20.28 -19.84
N PHE A 72 8.49 -19.92 -20.91
CA PHE A 72 8.53 -18.55 -21.43
C PHE A 72 7.16 -17.99 -21.85
N ASP A 73 6.34 -18.72 -22.61
CA ASP A 73 5.01 -18.22 -22.98
C ASP A 73 4.08 -18.04 -21.79
N CYS A 74 4.16 -18.92 -20.78
CA CYS A 74 3.41 -18.75 -19.54
C CYS A 74 3.88 -17.49 -18.79
N ALA A 75 5.19 -17.22 -18.78
CA ALA A 75 5.74 -16.01 -18.19
C ALA A 75 5.21 -14.74 -18.89
N PHE A 76 5.30 -14.67 -20.22
CA PHE A 76 4.78 -13.53 -20.99
C PHE A 76 3.25 -13.41 -20.89
N TYR A 77 2.54 -14.54 -20.81
CA TYR A 77 1.09 -14.55 -20.56
C TYR A 77 0.76 -13.93 -19.21
N SER A 78 1.51 -14.27 -18.17
CA SER A 78 1.31 -13.74 -16.81
C SER A 78 1.57 -12.23 -16.74
N LEU A 79 2.60 -11.70 -17.43
CA LEU A 79 2.80 -10.24 -17.57
C LEU A 79 1.65 -9.56 -18.31
N ARG A 80 1.18 -10.15 -19.41
CA ARG A 80 0.03 -9.61 -20.15
C ARG A 80 -1.23 -9.60 -19.29
N GLN A 81 -1.42 -10.65 -18.47
CA GLN A 81 -2.57 -10.77 -17.58
C GLN A 81 -2.53 -9.74 -16.44
N SER A 82 -1.33 -9.37 -15.94
CA SER A 82 -1.22 -8.29 -14.94
C SER A 82 -1.73 -6.96 -15.49
N LEU A 83 -1.45 -6.63 -16.75
CA LEU A 83 -2.00 -5.45 -17.42
C LEU A 83 -3.53 -5.50 -17.55
N GLU A 84 -4.08 -6.69 -17.82
CA GLU A 84 -5.53 -6.89 -18.01
C GLU A 84 -6.32 -6.80 -16.71
N ILE A 85 -5.76 -7.33 -15.60
CA ILE A 85 -6.40 -7.18 -14.29
C ILE A 85 -6.31 -5.73 -13.80
N SER A 86 -5.19 -5.02 -14.04
CA SER A 86 -5.08 -3.59 -13.72
C SER A 86 -6.06 -2.75 -14.52
N THR A 87 -6.24 -3.04 -15.82
CA THR A 87 -7.27 -2.38 -16.64
C THR A 87 -8.68 -2.66 -16.12
N THR A 88 -8.96 -3.93 -15.74
CA THR A 88 -10.25 -4.31 -15.10
C THR A 88 -10.49 -3.50 -13.84
N THR A 89 -9.45 -3.29 -13.04
CA THR A 89 -9.51 -2.54 -11.78
C THR A 89 -9.96 -1.11 -12.03
N VAL A 90 -9.30 -0.42 -12.98
CA VAL A 90 -9.66 0.96 -13.34
C VAL A 90 -11.02 1.02 -14.00
N TYR A 91 -11.37 0.08 -14.88
CA TYR A 91 -12.69 -0.01 -15.49
C TYR A 91 -13.83 -0.08 -14.46
N LEU A 92 -13.60 -0.80 -13.36
CA LEU A 92 -14.55 -0.93 -12.26
C LEU A 92 -14.53 0.28 -11.34
N ALA A 93 -13.35 0.80 -10.99
CA ALA A 93 -13.20 1.92 -10.06
C ALA A 93 -13.71 3.24 -10.65
N ASP A 94 -13.41 3.46 -11.93
CA ASP A 94 -13.74 4.66 -12.70
C ASP A 94 -15.12 4.53 -13.38
N ASP A 95 -16.12 4.19 -12.57
CA ASP A 95 -17.54 4.13 -12.92
C ASP A 95 -18.39 4.57 -11.71
N THR A 96 -19.67 4.85 -11.96
CA THR A 96 -20.66 5.11 -10.93
C THR A 96 -20.79 3.91 -9.98
N GLU A 97 -21.09 4.17 -8.70
CA GLU A 97 -21.23 3.11 -7.70
C GLU A 97 -22.25 2.02 -8.11
N GLU A 98 -23.36 2.43 -8.73
CA GLU A 98 -24.42 1.51 -9.16
C GLU A 98 -23.95 0.59 -10.30
N ASN A 99 -23.35 1.15 -11.36
CA ASN A 99 -22.79 0.34 -12.44
C ASN A 99 -21.65 -0.54 -11.95
N ARG A 100 -20.78 -0.01 -11.08
CA ARG A 100 -19.68 -0.76 -10.48
C ARG A 100 -20.19 -2.00 -9.75
N LYS A 101 -21.27 -1.89 -8.96
CA LYS A 101 -21.89 -3.05 -8.29
C LYS A 101 -22.39 -4.08 -9.30
N ILE A 102 -23.06 -3.65 -10.37
CA ILE A 102 -23.57 -4.53 -11.43
C ILE A 102 -22.42 -5.26 -12.14
N GLU A 103 -21.41 -4.53 -12.60
CA GLU A 103 -20.28 -5.09 -13.34
C GLU A 103 -19.42 -5.99 -12.44
N MET A 104 -19.20 -5.64 -11.17
CA MET A 104 -18.52 -6.48 -10.19
C MET A 104 -19.27 -7.80 -9.95
N GLN A 105 -20.61 -7.77 -9.91
CA GLN A 105 -21.40 -8.99 -9.80
C GLN A 105 -21.27 -9.88 -11.04
N LYS A 106 -21.28 -9.31 -12.25
CA LYS A 106 -21.03 -10.07 -13.48
C LYS A 106 -19.65 -10.70 -13.48
N TRP A 107 -18.63 -9.92 -13.13
CA TRP A 107 -17.24 -10.38 -13.05
C TRP A 107 -17.09 -11.53 -12.04
N SER A 108 -17.62 -11.38 -10.83
CA SER A 108 -17.51 -12.41 -9.78
C SER A 108 -18.28 -13.70 -10.10
N LYS A 109 -19.35 -13.62 -10.89
CA LYS A 109 -20.09 -14.79 -11.41
C LYS A 109 -19.48 -15.38 -12.69
N GLN A 110 -18.37 -14.83 -13.17
CA GLN A 110 -17.71 -15.26 -14.42
C GLN A 110 -18.65 -15.16 -15.63
N GLU A 111 -19.57 -14.18 -15.61
CA GLU A 111 -20.44 -13.89 -16.75
C GLU A 111 -19.66 -13.21 -17.89
N LYS A 112 -20.34 -12.96 -19.01
CA LYS A 112 -19.72 -12.23 -20.13
C LYS A 112 -19.27 -10.85 -19.66
N PHE A 113 -17.96 -10.63 -19.69
CA PHE A 113 -17.30 -9.40 -19.26
C PHE A 113 -16.53 -8.76 -20.42
N PRO A 114 -16.41 -7.41 -20.50
CA PRO A 114 -15.66 -6.76 -21.56
C PRO A 114 -14.19 -7.18 -21.58
N MET A 115 -13.66 -7.37 -22.80
CA MET A 115 -12.22 -7.59 -23.00
C MET A 115 -11.44 -6.28 -22.87
N HIS A 116 -10.12 -6.38 -22.70
CA HIS A 116 -9.20 -5.24 -22.54
C HIS A 116 -9.52 -4.02 -23.42
N LYS A 117 -9.56 -4.20 -24.74
CA LYS A 117 -9.83 -3.09 -25.68
C LYS A 117 -11.20 -2.44 -25.43
N GLN A 118 -12.22 -3.26 -25.13
CA GLN A 118 -13.56 -2.77 -24.85
C GLN A 118 -13.60 -1.96 -23.55
N MET A 119 -12.83 -2.37 -22.53
CA MET A 119 -12.69 -1.61 -21.28
C MET A 119 -12.00 -0.26 -21.51
N ILE A 120 -10.89 -0.25 -22.25
CA ILE A 120 -10.18 0.99 -22.59
C ILE A 120 -11.07 1.94 -23.41
N ASP A 121 -11.76 1.43 -24.43
CA ASP A 121 -12.68 2.23 -25.25
C ASP A 121 -13.82 2.81 -24.40
N ALA A 122 -14.35 2.04 -23.43
CA ALA A 122 -15.36 2.51 -22.50
C ALA A 122 -14.84 3.60 -21.57
N LEU A 123 -13.65 3.41 -20.97
CA LEU A 123 -13.00 4.39 -20.10
C LEU A 123 -12.77 5.73 -20.81
N VAL A 124 -12.21 5.70 -22.03
CA VAL A 124 -12.01 6.92 -22.83
C VAL A 124 -13.34 7.62 -23.14
N LYS A 125 -14.40 6.85 -23.42
CA LYS A 125 -15.73 7.40 -23.71
C LYS A 125 -16.40 8.03 -22.49
N ARG A 126 -16.11 7.56 -21.27
CA ARG A 126 -16.65 8.11 -20.02
C ARG A 126 -16.17 9.53 -19.73
N LYS A 127 -15.06 9.98 -20.36
CA LYS A 127 -14.40 11.28 -20.07
C LYS A 127 -14.12 11.47 -18.58
N SER A 128 -13.73 10.38 -17.94
CA SER A 128 -13.42 10.29 -16.53
C SER A 128 -11.93 10.54 -16.28
N ASP A 129 -11.47 10.38 -15.03
CA ASP A 129 -10.07 10.63 -14.64
C ASP A 129 -9.08 9.84 -15.50
N PHE A 130 -9.39 8.58 -15.82
CA PHE A 130 -8.53 7.78 -16.69
C PHE A 130 -8.39 8.37 -18.11
N ALA A 131 -9.43 9.00 -18.64
CA ALA A 131 -9.38 9.58 -19.98
C ALA A 131 -8.37 10.74 -20.05
N ASP A 132 -8.37 11.62 -19.04
CA ASP A 132 -7.40 12.72 -18.92
C ASP A 132 -5.97 12.20 -18.70
N ILE A 133 -5.81 11.19 -17.85
CA ILE A 133 -4.52 10.52 -17.61
C ILE A 133 -3.98 9.91 -18.90
N LYS A 134 -4.82 9.17 -19.65
CA LYS A 134 -4.42 8.54 -20.91
C LYS A 134 -4.06 9.56 -22.00
N GLU A 135 -4.71 10.72 -22.01
CA GLU A 135 -4.38 11.81 -22.93
C GLU A 135 -3.02 12.42 -22.60
N LYS A 136 -2.82 12.84 -21.35
CA LYS A 136 -1.59 13.52 -20.90
C LYS A 136 -0.39 12.59 -20.89
N MET A 137 -0.57 11.32 -20.52
CA MET A 137 0.47 10.29 -20.54
C MET A 137 0.45 9.44 -21.83
N SER A 138 0.05 10.02 -22.97
CA SER A 138 -0.13 9.28 -24.23
C SER A 138 1.09 8.43 -24.62
N VAL A 139 2.30 8.97 -24.55
CA VAL A 139 3.54 8.26 -24.88
C VAL A 139 3.72 7.01 -24.00
N PHE A 140 3.47 7.13 -22.69
CA PHE A 140 3.55 6.00 -21.77
C PHE A 140 2.56 4.88 -22.16
N PHE A 141 1.30 5.23 -22.46
CA PHE A 141 0.31 4.22 -22.85
C PHE A 141 0.59 3.60 -24.22
N GLU A 142 1.20 4.34 -25.16
CA GLU A 142 1.67 3.79 -26.44
C GLU A 142 2.78 2.73 -26.23
N GLU A 143 3.70 2.97 -25.30
CA GLU A 143 4.74 2.02 -24.92
C GLU A 143 4.15 0.76 -24.26
N VAL A 144 3.19 0.92 -23.35
CA VAL A 144 2.47 -0.20 -22.73
C VAL A 144 1.73 -1.03 -23.78
N ASP A 145 1.03 -0.39 -24.72
CA ASP A 145 0.34 -1.08 -25.81
C ASP A 145 1.32 -1.81 -26.74
N SER A 146 2.46 -1.18 -27.06
CA SER A 146 3.55 -1.80 -27.84
C SER A 146 4.10 -3.04 -27.13
N ALA A 147 4.42 -2.94 -25.84
CA ALA A 147 4.90 -4.07 -25.04
C ALA A 147 3.87 -5.22 -25.03
N LYS A 148 2.59 -4.91 -24.79
CA LYS A 148 1.51 -5.90 -24.84
C LYS A 148 1.41 -6.60 -26.21
N HIS A 149 1.52 -5.85 -27.30
CA HIS A 149 1.55 -6.42 -28.64
C HIS A 149 2.76 -7.31 -28.89
N GLN A 150 3.91 -6.99 -28.33
CA GLN A 150 5.11 -7.81 -28.45
C GLN A 150 5.04 -9.07 -27.59
N MET A 151 4.54 -8.99 -26.35
CA MET A 151 4.26 -10.16 -25.49
C MET A 151 3.34 -11.17 -26.20
N ASN A 152 2.32 -10.69 -26.92
CA ASN A 152 1.40 -11.55 -27.69
C ASN A 152 2.11 -12.44 -28.72
N LYS A 153 3.24 -11.98 -29.28
CA LYS A 153 4.03 -12.79 -30.21
C LYS A 153 4.59 -14.03 -29.51
N TYR A 154 5.06 -13.88 -28.28
CA TYR A 154 5.54 -14.99 -27.46
C TYR A 154 4.41 -15.93 -27.01
N VAL A 155 3.30 -15.37 -26.54
CA VAL A 155 2.13 -16.12 -26.07
C VAL A 155 1.51 -16.95 -27.19
N HIS A 156 1.32 -16.37 -28.38
CA HIS A 156 0.72 -17.05 -29.53
C HIS A 156 1.74 -17.82 -30.38
N LYS A 157 2.97 -17.97 -29.89
CA LYS A 157 4.04 -18.70 -30.55
C LYS A 157 4.27 -18.23 -32.00
N GLN A 158 4.30 -16.93 -32.23
CA GLN A 158 4.49 -16.36 -33.57
C GLN A 158 5.97 -16.42 -33.96
N GLY A 159 6.28 -17.29 -34.94
CA GLY A 159 7.62 -17.51 -35.46
C GLY A 159 8.40 -18.60 -34.72
N PHE A 160 9.25 -19.35 -35.44
CA PHE A 160 10.06 -20.46 -34.90
C PHE A 160 10.93 -20.03 -33.72
N SER A 161 11.40 -18.77 -33.79
CA SER A 161 11.46 -17.83 -32.67
C SER A 161 11.14 -18.40 -31.32
N THR A 162 9.86 -18.65 -31.11
CA THR A 162 9.15 -18.78 -29.85
C THR A 162 8.90 -20.23 -29.41
N PHE A 163 9.32 -21.21 -30.22
CA PHE A 163 9.02 -22.62 -30.03
C PHE A 163 10.02 -23.31 -29.10
N TYR A 164 9.51 -24.03 -28.10
CA TYR A 164 10.30 -24.89 -27.20
C TYR A 164 11.24 -25.84 -27.94
N SER A 165 10.72 -26.56 -28.94
CA SER A 165 11.48 -27.56 -29.71
C SER A 165 12.61 -26.98 -30.55
N TYR A 166 12.54 -25.68 -30.87
CA TYR A 166 13.57 -24.98 -31.63
C TYR A 166 14.68 -24.44 -30.71
N TYR A 167 14.36 -24.15 -29.45
CA TYR A 167 15.29 -23.54 -28.49
C TYR A 167 16.34 -24.48 -27.93
N GLY A 168 16.03 -25.76 -27.73
CA GLY A 168 17.01 -26.74 -27.23
C GLY A 168 18.21 -26.95 -28.17
N ARG A 169 18.23 -26.32 -29.35
CA ARG A 169 19.21 -26.52 -30.41
C ARG A 169 20.01 -25.26 -30.81
N ASP A 170 19.70 -24.07 -30.30
CA ASP A 170 20.22 -22.80 -30.86
C ASP A 170 20.80 -21.80 -29.83
N SER A 171 21.76 -21.03 -30.32
CA SER A 171 22.82 -20.21 -29.71
C SER A 171 22.46 -19.24 -28.56
N SER A 172 23.46 -19.00 -27.69
CA SER A 172 23.44 -18.04 -26.56
C SER A 172 22.86 -16.66 -26.88
N LYS A 173 23.02 -16.18 -28.12
CA LYS A 173 22.50 -14.87 -28.58
C LYS A 173 20.97 -14.79 -28.55
N LYS A 174 20.24 -15.86 -28.91
CA LYS A 174 18.76 -15.84 -28.93
C LYS A 174 18.17 -15.90 -27.52
N ASN A 175 18.86 -16.54 -26.58
CA ASN A 175 18.49 -16.53 -25.17
C ASN A 175 18.73 -15.16 -24.54
N ALA A 176 19.82 -14.48 -24.91
CA ALA A 176 20.07 -13.10 -24.47
C ALA A 176 19.00 -12.12 -24.97
N ALA A 177 18.55 -12.24 -26.24
CA ALA A 177 17.48 -11.40 -26.78
C ALA A 177 16.15 -11.59 -26.03
N ARG A 178 15.74 -12.85 -25.77
CA ARG A 178 14.51 -13.12 -25.00
C ARG A 178 14.61 -12.63 -23.56
N LEU A 179 15.78 -12.82 -22.93
CA LEU A 179 16.02 -12.30 -21.59
C LEU A 179 15.85 -10.79 -21.56
N LYS A 180 16.43 -10.09 -22.53
CA LYS A 180 16.25 -8.64 -22.68
C LYS A 180 14.79 -8.27 -22.89
N ASP A 181 14.10 -8.89 -23.84
CA ASP A 181 12.67 -8.63 -24.08
C ASP A 181 11.84 -8.87 -22.82
N PHE A 182 12.14 -9.93 -22.07
CA PHE A 182 11.47 -10.20 -20.81
C PHE A 182 11.74 -9.15 -19.74
N GLN A 183 12.99 -8.69 -19.59
CA GLN A 183 13.33 -7.61 -18.66
C GLN A 183 12.61 -6.31 -19.03
N ASP A 184 12.63 -5.95 -20.31
CA ASP A 184 11.96 -4.74 -20.81
C ASP A 184 10.44 -4.83 -20.53
N PHE A 185 9.81 -5.95 -20.87
CA PHE A 185 8.38 -6.17 -20.60
C PHE A 185 8.03 -6.26 -19.12
N LEU A 186 8.91 -6.82 -18.29
CA LEU A 186 8.75 -6.87 -16.85
C LEU A 186 8.75 -5.46 -16.27
N ILE A 187 9.71 -4.62 -16.66
CA ILE A 187 9.80 -3.21 -16.26
C ILE A 187 8.55 -2.46 -16.70
N THR A 188 8.15 -2.58 -17.97
CA THR A 188 6.93 -1.94 -18.48
C THR A 188 5.68 -2.41 -17.74
N SER A 189 5.57 -3.70 -17.42
CA SER A 189 4.43 -4.24 -16.67
C SER A 189 4.37 -3.70 -15.25
N ILE A 190 5.49 -3.61 -14.53
CA ILE A 190 5.55 -3.02 -13.18
C ILE A 190 5.12 -1.55 -13.23
N GLY A 191 5.71 -0.78 -14.15
CA GLY A 191 5.36 0.63 -14.36
C GLY A 191 3.89 0.84 -14.70
N ALA A 192 3.35 0.02 -15.61
CA ALA A 192 1.95 0.10 -16.00
C ALA A 192 1.02 -0.17 -14.83
N VAL A 193 1.25 -1.23 -14.04
CA VAL A 193 0.45 -1.53 -12.85
C VAL A 193 0.47 -0.34 -11.86
N ALA A 194 1.65 0.26 -11.65
CA ALA A 194 1.79 1.44 -10.80
C ALA A 194 0.99 2.64 -11.32
N VAL A 195 1.04 2.94 -12.62
CA VAL A 195 0.26 4.03 -13.24
C VAL A 195 -1.24 3.75 -13.23
N TYR A 196 -1.68 2.51 -13.45
CA TYR A 196 -3.09 2.14 -13.30
C TYR A 196 -3.58 2.37 -11.85
N ARG A 197 -2.74 2.11 -10.84
CA ARG A 197 -3.06 2.47 -9.45
C ARG A 197 -3.17 3.98 -9.27
N LEU A 198 -2.27 4.75 -9.85
CA LEU A 198 -2.31 6.21 -9.81
C LEU A 198 -3.54 6.82 -10.48
N SER A 199 -4.22 6.07 -11.35
CA SER A 199 -5.51 6.52 -11.90
C SER A 199 -6.70 6.39 -10.95
N ILE A 200 -6.51 5.68 -9.83
CA ILE A 200 -7.50 5.55 -8.75
C ILE A 200 -7.11 6.41 -7.56
N ASP A 201 -5.83 6.45 -7.22
CA ASP A 201 -5.34 7.16 -6.05
C ASP A 201 -4.00 7.85 -6.37
N PRO A 202 -3.95 9.19 -6.41
CA PRO A 202 -2.72 9.93 -6.69
C PRO A 202 -1.75 10.01 -5.50
N LEU A 203 -2.14 9.55 -4.31
CA LEU A 203 -1.36 9.70 -3.08
C LEU A 203 0.08 9.16 -3.18
N PRO A 204 0.37 8.00 -3.80
CA PRO A 204 1.74 7.49 -3.86
C PRO A 204 2.73 8.43 -4.58
N VAL A 205 2.24 9.33 -5.45
CA VAL A 205 3.08 10.37 -6.07
C VAL A 205 2.94 11.72 -5.37
N LEU A 206 1.77 12.05 -4.81
CA LEU A 206 1.59 13.29 -4.06
C LEU A 206 2.45 13.35 -2.79
N LEU A 207 2.56 12.23 -2.09
CA LEU A 207 3.29 12.15 -0.82
C LEU A 207 4.82 12.28 -0.97
N LEU A 208 5.34 12.24 -2.21
CA LEU A 208 6.72 12.61 -2.52
C LEU A 208 6.99 14.11 -2.40
N ASP A 209 5.96 14.94 -2.52
CA ASP A 209 6.11 16.37 -2.34
C ASP A 209 6.11 16.69 -0.85
N GLU A 210 7.25 17.17 -0.34
CA GLU A 210 7.44 17.48 1.07
C GLU A 210 6.42 18.50 1.59
N GLU A 211 6.00 19.47 0.77
CA GLU A 211 4.99 20.46 1.16
C GLU A 211 3.61 19.81 1.31
N ILE A 212 3.28 18.87 0.42
CA ILE A 212 2.02 18.10 0.52
C ILE A 212 2.07 17.14 1.70
N TYR A 213 3.20 16.50 1.95
CA TYR A 213 3.39 15.59 3.09
C TYR A 213 3.14 16.31 4.42
N LYS A 214 3.68 17.53 4.58
CA LYS A 214 3.51 18.36 5.78
C LYS A 214 2.10 18.93 5.97
N ARG A 215 1.27 18.91 4.94
CA ARG A 215 -0.10 19.45 4.92
C ARG A 215 -1.18 18.36 4.83
N SER A 216 -0.77 17.10 4.87
CA SER A 216 -1.65 15.94 4.80
C SER A 216 -1.70 15.20 6.11
N GLY A 217 -2.89 14.66 6.45
CA GLY A 217 -3.02 13.74 7.58
C GLY A 217 -2.31 12.40 7.33
N GLN A 218 -2.52 11.46 8.25
CA GLN A 218 -2.06 10.08 8.04
C GLN A 218 -2.94 9.41 6.97
N PHE A 219 -2.30 8.83 5.96
CA PHE A 219 -2.97 8.03 4.93
C PHE A 219 -2.53 6.58 5.04
N TRP A 220 -3.34 5.68 4.48
CA TRP A 220 -2.95 4.28 4.31
C TRP A 220 -1.93 4.12 3.17
N SER A 221 -1.98 4.99 2.16
CA SER A 221 -1.07 4.95 1.03
C SER A 221 0.32 5.44 1.43
N GLU A 222 1.36 4.66 1.13
CA GLU A 222 2.75 5.11 1.16
C GLU A 222 3.19 5.69 -0.20
N GLU A 223 4.22 6.53 -0.19
CA GLU A 223 4.84 7.07 -1.39
C GLU A 223 5.59 6.00 -2.19
N TYR A 224 5.64 6.18 -3.51
CA TYR A 224 6.61 5.46 -4.33
C TYR A 224 8.01 6.02 -4.10
N SER A 225 9.02 5.16 -4.00
CA SER A 225 10.40 5.60 -3.90
C SER A 225 10.88 6.28 -5.19
N THR A 226 11.86 7.18 -5.07
CA THR A 226 12.47 7.84 -6.22
C THR A 226 13.09 6.85 -7.20
N ASP A 227 13.79 5.83 -6.69
CA ASP A 227 14.40 4.77 -7.50
C ASP A 227 13.33 3.96 -8.27
N PHE A 228 12.18 3.71 -7.65
CA PHE A 228 11.06 3.03 -8.29
C PHE A 228 10.51 3.86 -9.45
N ILE A 229 10.31 5.16 -9.23
CA ILE A 229 9.87 6.08 -10.28
C ILE A 229 10.87 6.11 -11.42
N GLU A 230 12.15 6.33 -11.15
CA GLU A 230 13.18 6.42 -12.18
C GLU A 230 13.21 5.16 -13.05
N LYS A 231 13.11 3.98 -12.43
CA LYS A 231 13.21 2.69 -13.12
C LYS A 231 11.97 2.29 -13.90
N TYR A 232 10.77 2.50 -13.35
CA TYR A 232 9.54 1.91 -13.89
C TYR A 232 8.58 2.90 -14.53
N ILE A 233 8.58 4.16 -14.11
CA ILE A 233 7.68 5.19 -14.64
C ILE A 233 8.44 6.17 -15.51
N GLY A 234 9.63 6.61 -15.10
CA GLY A 234 10.40 7.67 -15.76
C GLY A 234 9.92 9.07 -15.40
N HIS A 235 10.86 10.01 -15.23
CA HIS A 235 10.55 11.39 -14.82
C HIS A 235 9.70 12.14 -15.86
N GLU A 236 9.94 11.94 -17.16
CA GLU A 236 9.14 12.58 -18.21
C GLU A 236 7.66 12.16 -18.17
N HIS A 237 7.40 10.87 -17.93
CA HIS A 237 6.04 10.37 -17.78
C HIS A 237 5.41 10.81 -16.45
N LEU A 238 6.20 10.90 -15.39
CA LEU A 238 5.72 11.46 -14.11
C LEU A 238 5.32 12.93 -14.26
N ASP A 239 6.13 13.73 -14.94
CA ASP A 239 5.82 15.15 -15.17
C ASP A 239 4.53 15.30 -15.97
N ALA A 240 4.29 14.43 -16.96
CA ALA A 240 3.03 14.38 -17.69
C ALA A 240 1.85 13.97 -16.78
N TYR A 241 2.04 12.98 -15.90
CA TYR A 241 1.04 12.59 -14.91
C TYR A 241 0.67 13.73 -13.95
N LYS A 242 1.65 14.53 -13.52
CA LYS A 242 1.43 15.67 -12.63
C LYS A 242 0.60 16.79 -13.27
N GLN A 243 0.42 16.79 -14.59
CA GLN A 243 -0.50 17.71 -15.26
C GLN A 243 -1.95 17.23 -15.25
N THR A 244 -2.24 16.02 -14.78
CA THR A 244 -3.59 15.43 -14.81
C THR A 244 -4.54 16.10 -13.84
N SER A 245 -5.83 16.18 -14.19
CA SER A 245 -6.86 16.81 -13.36
C SER A 245 -6.99 16.13 -12.00
N LEU A 246 -6.83 14.80 -11.98
CA LEU A 246 -6.83 14.02 -10.75
C LEU A 246 -5.69 14.47 -9.83
N TYR A 247 -4.46 14.52 -10.34
CA TYR A 247 -3.30 14.94 -9.55
C TYR A 247 -3.42 16.39 -9.09
N THR A 248 -3.69 17.32 -10.01
CA THR A 248 -3.74 18.76 -9.69
C THR A 248 -4.87 19.08 -8.72
N GLY A 249 -6.03 18.42 -8.85
CA GLY A 249 -7.16 18.62 -7.95
C GLY A 249 -6.85 18.19 -6.51
N TYR A 250 -6.21 17.03 -6.33
CA TYR A 250 -5.76 16.60 -5.00
C TYR A 250 -4.64 17.49 -4.45
N HIS A 251 -3.68 17.84 -5.29
CA HIS A 251 -2.59 18.74 -4.91
C HIS A 251 -3.13 20.09 -4.42
N GLU A 252 -4.00 20.74 -5.19
CA GLU A 252 -4.64 22.02 -4.82
C GLU A 252 -5.46 21.92 -3.52
N SER A 253 -6.15 20.79 -3.31
CA SER A 253 -6.89 20.56 -2.07
C SER A 253 -5.98 20.41 -0.86
N LEU A 254 -4.84 19.73 -1.00
CA LEU A 254 -3.93 19.44 0.11
C LEU A 254 -3.03 20.63 0.42
N ILE A 255 -2.49 21.31 -0.61
CA ILE A 255 -1.60 22.46 -0.42
C ILE A 255 -2.31 23.65 0.26
N ALA A 256 -3.65 23.72 0.15
CA ALA A 256 -4.46 24.72 0.82
C ALA A 256 -4.56 24.50 2.34
N ASN A 257 -4.22 23.31 2.85
CA ASN A 257 -4.22 23.03 4.27
C ASN A 257 -3.07 23.75 4.98
N GLU A 258 -3.25 23.98 6.26
CA GLU A 258 -2.21 24.49 7.14
C GLU A 258 -1.03 23.51 7.22
N GLU A 259 0.18 24.04 7.21
CA GLU A 259 1.40 23.25 7.37
C GLU A 259 1.56 22.83 8.81
N MET A 260 1.75 21.54 9.06
CA MET A 260 2.05 21.04 10.40
C MET A 260 3.47 21.44 10.80
N ILE A 261 3.60 22.02 11.98
CA ILE A 261 4.91 22.22 12.61
C ILE A 261 5.55 20.85 12.93
N PRO A 262 6.88 20.76 13.07
CA PRO A 262 7.58 19.47 13.19
C PRO A 262 7.04 18.56 14.30
N SER A 263 6.65 19.11 15.45
CA SER A 263 6.12 18.32 16.56
C SER A 263 4.71 17.77 16.29
N VAL A 264 3.90 18.48 15.51
CA VAL A 264 2.57 18.02 15.08
C VAL A 264 2.71 16.98 13.98
N LEU A 265 3.65 17.19 13.05
CA LEU A 265 3.95 16.23 12.01
C LEU A 265 4.40 14.87 12.57
N ALA A 266 5.32 14.87 13.55
CA ALA A 266 5.79 13.64 14.21
C ALA A 266 4.65 12.91 14.94
N LEU A 267 3.70 13.64 15.52
CA LEU A 267 2.52 13.03 16.13
C LEU A 267 1.59 12.41 15.09
N VAL A 268 1.24 13.16 14.03
CA VAL A 268 0.24 12.73 13.04
C VAL A 268 0.78 11.63 12.12
N LYS A 269 2.08 11.65 11.79
CA LYS A 269 2.69 10.70 10.84
C LYS A 269 3.31 9.49 11.54
N ASP A 270 3.96 9.72 12.68
CA ASP A 270 4.79 8.71 13.36
C ASP A 270 4.26 8.32 14.74
N ASP A 271 3.05 8.77 15.12
CA ASP A 271 2.44 8.52 16.43
C ASP A 271 3.35 8.91 17.62
N PHE A 272 4.27 9.86 17.39
CA PHE A 272 5.32 10.25 18.33
C PHE A 272 5.02 11.58 19.04
N ILE A 273 5.15 11.56 20.37
CA ILE A 273 4.98 12.76 21.20
C ILE A 273 6.26 13.04 22.00
N GLU A 274 6.91 14.16 21.69
CA GLU A 274 7.93 14.72 22.56
C GLU A 274 7.25 15.55 23.66
N ARG A 275 7.41 15.14 24.92
CA ARG A 275 6.72 15.72 26.07
C ARG A 275 6.95 17.22 26.21
N GLU A 276 8.19 17.65 26.01
CA GLU A 276 8.62 19.04 26.08
C GLU A 276 7.98 19.90 24.98
N LYS A 277 7.39 19.27 23.96
CA LYS A 277 6.73 19.89 22.81
C LYS A 277 5.21 19.89 22.91
N CYS A 278 4.61 19.40 24.00
CA CYS A 278 3.16 19.39 24.13
C CYS A 278 2.52 20.78 24.00
N GLU A 279 3.10 21.82 24.60
CA GLU A 279 2.60 23.20 24.45
C GLU A 279 2.69 23.70 23.00
N GLU A 280 3.76 23.33 22.29
CA GLU A 280 3.96 23.64 20.87
C GLU A 280 2.90 22.92 20.02
N ILE A 281 2.67 21.62 20.25
CA ILE A 281 1.64 20.82 19.55
C ILE A 281 0.24 21.44 19.73
N LEU A 282 -0.08 21.93 20.94
CA LEU A 282 -1.38 22.54 21.23
C LEU A 282 -1.63 23.84 20.45
N THR A 283 -0.60 24.48 19.87
CA THR A 283 -0.79 25.64 18.98
C THR A 283 -1.53 25.28 17.68
N GLN A 284 -1.51 24.02 17.26
CA GLN A 284 -2.25 23.49 16.10
C GLN A 284 -3.22 22.36 16.49
N VAL A 285 -3.84 22.44 17.67
CA VAL A 285 -4.77 21.41 18.17
C VAL A 285 -5.97 21.14 17.25
N HIS A 286 -6.35 22.09 16.39
CA HIS A 286 -7.42 21.91 15.40
C HIS A 286 -7.04 20.92 14.29
N LEU A 287 -5.74 20.69 14.04
CA LEU A 287 -5.26 19.68 13.09
C LEU A 287 -5.32 18.25 13.66
N LEU A 288 -5.42 18.12 14.99
CA LEU A 288 -5.39 16.82 15.66
C LEU A 288 -6.76 16.14 15.68
N GLY A 289 -6.76 14.84 15.47
CA GLY A 289 -7.87 13.93 15.73
C GLY A 289 -8.14 13.73 17.23
N LYS A 290 -9.24 13.04 17.55
CA LYS A 290 -9.66 12.77 18.94
C LYS A 290 -8.56 12.08 19.75
N ASN A 291 -7.99 11.00 19.19
CA ASN A 291 -7.03 10.16 19.89
C ASN A 291 -5.70 10.88 20.12
N GLU A 292 -5.21 11.63 19.13
CA GLU A 292 -4.02 12.47 19.23
C GLU A 292 -4.17 13.53 20.34
N ARG A 293 -5.32 14.20 20.42
CA ARG A 293 -5.60 15.19 21.50
C ARG A 293 -5.53 14.55 22.88
N ILE A 294 -6.13 13.37 23.04
CA ILE A 294 -6.08 12.61 24.29
C ILE A 294 -4.64 12.21 24.58
N ALA A 295 -3.90 11.76 23.58
CA ALA A 295 -2.52 11.34 23.74
C ALA A 295 -1.61 12.49 24.19
N VAL A 296 -1.76 13.68 23.60
CA VAL A 296 -1.06 14.91 24.00
C VAL A 296 -1.44 15.31 25.42
N ALA A 297 -2.73 15.31 25.76
CA ALA A 297 -3.18 15.67 27.11
C ALA A 297 -2.64 14.72 28.18
N MET A 298 -2.72 13.40 27.96
CA MET A 298 -2.17 12.41 28.89
C MET A 298 -0.66 12.55 29.02
N THR A 299 0.04 12.79 27.90
CA THR A 299 1.48 13.04 27.92
C THR A 299 1.80 14.29 28.73
N SER A 300 1.08 15.40 28.57
CA SER A 300 1.32 16.62 29.36
C SER A 300 1.15 16.44 30.88
N ILE A 301 0.29 15.53 31.32
CA ILE A 301 -0.05 15.34 32.74
C ILE A 301 0.87 14.31 33.40
N LEU A 302 1.18 13.21 32.69
CA LEU A 302 1.77 12.01 33.29
C LEU A 302 3.26 11.93 33.03
N SER A 303 4.07 12.30 34.03
CA SER A 303 5.52 12.51 33.92
C SER A 303 6.32 11.32 33.40
N ASN A 304 5.86 10.09 33.66
CA ASN A 304 6.55 8.85 33.32
C ASN A 304 5.77 7.97 32.33
N LEU A 305 4.82 8.56 31.60
CA LEU A 305 4.07 7.90 30.54
C LEU A 305 5.01 7.53 29.39
N VAL A 306 4.93 6.28 28.96
CA VAL A 306 5.74 5.68 27.90
C VAL A 306 4.92 5.54 26.62
N ARG A 307 3.74 4.90 26.74
CA ARG A 307 2.86 4.58 25.62
C ARG A 307 1.40 4.73 26.00
N ILE A 308 0.59 5.01 24.99
CA ILE A 308 -0.85 5.22 25.10
C ILE A 308 -1.49 4.32 24.06
N TYR A 309 -2.08 3.23 24.51
CA TYR A 309 -2.78 2.28 23.63
C TYR A 309 -4.26 2.62 23.58
N ASN A 310 -4.86 2.47 22.41
CA ASN A 310 -6.29 2.60 22.18
C ASN A 310 -6.78 1.46 21.26
N SER A 311 -8.07 1.45 20.93
CA SER A 311 -8.67 0.44 20.04
C SER A 311 -8.32 -0.98 20.47
N GLU A 312 -8.54 -1.32 21.75
CA GLU A 312 -8.19 -2.63 22.33
C GLU A 312 -6.70 -3.03 22.19
N GLY A 313 -5.82 -2.04 22.01
CA GLY A 313 -4.39 -2.24 21.83
C GLY A 313 -3.91 -2.30 20.38
N TYR A 314 -4.80 -2.17 19.38
CA TYR A 314 -4.39 -2.25 17.98
C TYR A 314 -3.61 -1.04 17.49
N HIS A 315 -3.72 0.10 18.17
CA HIS A 315 -2.96 1.31 17.86
C HIS A 315 -2.39 1.90 19.15
N TRP A 316 -1.26 2.61 19.02
CA TRP A 316 -0.60 3.24 20.16
C TRP A 316 0.21 4.45 19.74
N TYR A 317 0.24 5.43 20.65
CA TYR A 317 1.21 6.51 20.62
C TYR A 317 2.38 6.18 21.55
N TRP A 318 3.57 6.65 21.20
CA TRP A 318 4.74 6.56 22.06
C TRP A 318 5.26 7.95 22.42
N THR A 319 5.97 8.02 23.54
CA THR A 319 6.62 9.26 24.00
C THR A 319 8.13 9.13 23.93
N ASN A 320 8.85 10.22 24.18
CA ASN A 320 10.29 10.20 24.39
C ASN A 320 10.74 9.53 25.71
N THR A 321 9.80 8.99 26.51
CA THR A 321 10.13 8.21 27.72
C THR A 321 10.47 6.76 27.34
N GLN A 322 11.68 6.31 27.65
CA GLN A 322 12.09 4.93 27.42
C GLN A 322 11.41 3.95 28.39
N SER A 323 10.77 2.90 27.87
CA SER A 323 10.18 1.84 28.69
C SER A 323 11.25 1.04 29.43
N VAL A 324 11.01 0.76 30.72
CA VAL A 324 11.83 -0.21 31.49
C VAL A 324 11.35 -1.65 31.30
N ARG A 325 10.27 -1.88 30.55
CA ARG A 325 9.73 -3.21 30.24
C ARG A 325 10.74 -4.02 29.44
N LYS A 326 11.21 -5.14 30.00
CA LYS A 326 12.20 -6.01 29.32
C LYS A 326 11.56 -6.82 28.22
N ASN A 327 10.33 -7.28 28.44
CA ASN A 327 9.57 -8.00 27.44
C ASN A 327 9.11 -7.03 26.34
N ARG A 328 9.56 -7.24 25.11
CA ARG A 328 9.13 -6.44 23.94
C ARG A 328 7.94 -7.04 23.21
N ASN A 329 7.52 -8.26 23.56
CA ASN A 329 6.37 -8.89 22.93
C ASN A 329 5.08 -8.16 23.34
N PHE A 330 4.15 -8.12 22.40
CA PHE A 330 2.87 -7.44 22.56
C PHE A 330 1.75 -8.39 22.13
N SER A 331 0.70 -8.46 22.94
CA SER A 331 -0.57 -9.08 22.58
C SER A 331 -1.71 -8.20 23.08
N SER A 332 -2.77 -8.02 22.29
CA SER A 332 -4.00 -7.38 22.78
C SER A 332 -4.59 -8.12 24.00
N SER A 333 -4.33 -9.43 24.11
CA SER A 333 -4.71 -10.23 25.27
C SER A 333 -4.01 -9.81 26.58
N ASP A 334 -2.92 -9.06 26.49
CA ASP A 334 -2.21 -8.50 27.65
C ASP A 334 -3.10 -7.52 28.44
N PHE A 335 -4.04 -6.84 27.76
CA PHE A 335 -4.98 -5.91 28.39
C PHE A 335 -6.18 -6.59 29.07
N ASN A 336 -6.28 -7.93 29.04
CA ASN A 336 -7.32 -8.65 29.78
C ASN A 336 -7.27 -8.37 31.30
N ILE A 337 -6.09 -8.01 31.83
CA ILE A 337 -5.94 -7.60 33.24
C ILE A 337 -6.72 -6.32 33.57
N CYS A 338 -7.00 -5.49 32.58
CA CYS A 338 -7.70 -4.21 32.65
C CYS A 338 -9.19 -4.31 32.30
N LYS A 339 -9.64 -5.44 31.73
CA LYS A 339 -10.99 -5.61 31.17
C LYS A 339 -12.08 -5.34 32.22
N GLY A 340 -12.97 -4.39 31.92
CA GLY A 340 -14.10 -4.02 32.79
C GLY A 340 -13.69 -3.29 34.08
N LYS A 341 -12.46 -2.79 34.15
CA LYS A 341 -11.93 -2.10 35.34
C LYS A 341 -11.74 -0.60 35.12
N ALA A 342 -12.11 -0.02 33.97
CA ALA A 342 -11.93 1.40 33.73
C ALA A 342 -12.88 2.24 34.62
N PRO A 343 -12.37 3.28 35.33
CA PRO A 343 -10.97 3.62 35.52
C PRO A 343 -10.26 2.73 36.56
N ALA A 344 -9.04 2.28 36.27
CA ALA A 344 -8.17 1.61 37.24
C ALA A 344 -6.71 2.03 37.03
N PHE A 345 -6.03 2.38 38.11
CA PHE A 345 -4.69 2.95 38.06
C PHE A 345 -3.64 1.98 38.62
N ASN A 346 -2.40 2.12 38.13
CA ASN A 346 -1.22 1.46 38.69
C ASN A 346 -1.31 -0.08 38.75
N LEU A 347 -1.97 -0.70 37.78
CA LEU A 347 -2.00 -2.16 37.65
C LEU A 347 -0.60 -2.63 37.24
N LEU A 348 -0.02 -3.53 38.04
CA LEU A 348 1.29 -4.10 37.71
C LEU A 348 1.22 -4.90 36.41
N PHE A 349 2.09 -4.56 35.46
CA PHE A 349 2.18 -5.20 34.15
C PHE A 349 3.65 -5.47 33.81
N HIS A 350 4.10 -6.71 34.07
CA HIS A 350 5.51 -7.08 33.98
C HIS A 350 6.41 -6.17 34.85
N ASP A 351 7.37 -5.47 34.23
CA ASP A 351 8.32 -4.55 34.88
C ASP A 351 7.81 -3.10 34.91
N VAL A 352 6.60 -2.84 34.43
CA VAL A 352 5.98 -1.50 34.33
C VAL A 352 4.58 -1.52 34.95
N PHE A 353 3.88 -0.39 34.87
CA PHE A 353 2.49 -0.27 35.30
C PHE A 353 1.61 0.12 34.12
N ILE A 354 0.35 -0.31 34.16
CA ILE A 354 -0.71 0.11 33.25
C ILE A 354 -1.83 0.75 34.06
N SER A 355 -2.28 1.92 33.61
CA SER A 355 -3.55 2.50 34.04
C SER A 355 -4.55 2.44 32.88
N THR A 356 -5.80 2.08 33.17
CA THR A 356 -6.89 2.06 32.19
C THR A 356 -7.87 3.17 32.51
N ILE A 357 -8.25 3.92 31.49
CA ILE A 357 -9.25 4.98 31.58
C ILE A 357 -10.25 4.84 30.43
N LYS A 358 -11.43 5.42 30.62
CA LYS A 358 -12.44 5.51 29.58
C LYS A 358 -12.75 6.98 29.34
N ILE A 359 -12.69 7.42 28.09
CA ILE A 359 -13.05 8.78 27.69
C ILE A 359 -14.09 8.66 26.58
N LEU A 360 -15.31 9.12 26.88
CA LEU A 360 -16.50 8.86 26.05
C LEU A 360 -16.72 7.34 25.91
N ASP A 361 -16.76 6.81 24.68
CA ASP A 361 -16.96 5.38 24.42
C ASP A 361 -15.64 4.59 24.26
N ASP A 362 -14.49 5.26 24.26
CA ASP A 362 -13.20 4.62 23.99
C ASP A 362 -12.42 4.34 25.27
N GLU A 363 -11.83 3.14 25.33
CA GLU A 363 -10.89 2.74 26.39
C GLU A 363 -9.45 3.04 25.96
N TYR A 364 -8.69 3.59 26.90
CA TYR A 364 -7.27 3.89 26.74
C TYR A 364 -6.46 3.17 27.82
N TYR A 365 -5.28 2.68 27.43
CA TYR A 365 -4.34 2.02 28.32
C TYR A 365 -3.03 2.81 28.33
N LEU A 366 -2.61 3.23 29.52
CA LEU A 366 -1.50 4.12 29.76
C LEU A 366 -0.37 3.32 30.38
N GLU A 367 0.69 3.04 29.62
CA GLU A 367 1.89 2.38 30.13
C GLU A 367 2.83 3.43 30.73
N HIS A 368 3.25 3.22 31.97
CA HIS A 368 4.15 4.13 32.69
C HIS A 368 5.16 3.34 33.55
N ASN A 369 6.36 3.90 33.69
CA ASN A 369 7.48 3.22 34.36
C ASN A 369 7.34 3.18 35.89
N TYR A 370 6.61 4.13 36.48
CA TYR A 370 6.41 4.25 37.92
C TYR A 370 4.94 4.52 38.22
N GLN A 371 4.48 4.09 39.40
CA GLN A 371 3.12 4.35 39.84
C GLN A 371 2.78 5.84 39.74
N LEU A 372 1.63 6.14 39.12
CA LEU A 372 1.04 7.45 39.10
C LEU A 372 0.75 7.91 40.53
N THR A 373 1.13 9.14 40.82
CA THR A 373 0.84 9.80 42.09
C THR A 373 -0.65 10.11 42.23
N GLU A 374 -1.12 10.34 43.47
CA GLU A 374 -2.51 10.77 43.71
C GLU A 374 -2.85 12.07 42.96
N GLN A 375 -1.87 12.98 42.82
CA GLN A 375 -2.05 14.22 42.07
C GLN A 375 -2.21 13.97 40.56
N GLU A 376 -1.38 13.10 39.98
CA GLU A 376 -1.50 12.71 38.57
C GLU A 376 -2.85 12.02 38.30
N ILE A 377 -3.28 11.12 39.19
CA ILE A 377 -4.59 10.44 39.10
C ILE A 377 -5.72 11.47 39.14
N ALA A 378 -5.70 12.41 40.09
CA ALA A 378 -6.73 13.44 40.20
C ALA A 378 -6.80 14.33 38.95
N LEU A 379 -5.65 14.65 38.32
CA LEU A 379 -5.61 15.40 37.06
C LEU A 379 -6.22 14.62 35.89
N VAL A 380 -5.95 13.31 35.81
CA VAL A 380 -6.56 12.44 34.79
C VAL A 380 -8.08 12.36 34.98
N GLU A 381 -8.55 12.13 36.21
CA GLU A 381 -9.99 12.10 36.51
C GLU A 381 -10.69 13.43 36.19
N PHE A 382 -10.04 14.55 36.50
CA PHE A 382 -10.54 15.88 36.15
C PHE A 382 -10.68 16.07 34.64
N MET A 383 -9.69 15.63 33.86
CA MET A 383 -9.73 15.68 32.40
C MET A 383 -10.86 14.82 31.80
N ILE A 384 -11.09 13.63 32.35
CA ILE A 384 -12.20 12.75 31.94
C ILE A 384 -13.53 13.47 32.15
N ALA A 385 -13.77 13.99 33.36
CA ALA A 385 -15.00 14.69 33.71
C ALA A 385 -15.22 15.96 32.86
N LEU A 386 -14.17 16.72 32.55
CA LEU A 386 -14.27 17.90 31.70
C LEU A 386 -14.73 17.54 30.28
N THR A 387 -14.17 16.46 29.73
CA THR A 387 -14.45 16.00 28.36
C THR A 387 -15.89 15.50 28.22
N GLU A 388 -16.40 14.77 29.22
CA GLU A 388 -17.79 14.28 29.24
C GLU A 388 -18.80 15.42 29.31
N ASN A 389 -18.54 16.44 30.13
CA ASN A 389 -19.42 17.60 30.27
C ASN A 389 -19.52 18.43 28.97
N GLN A 390 -18.41 18.60 28.25
CA GLN A 390 -18.43 19.31 26.96
C GLN A 390 -19.21 18.55 25.88
N HIS A 391 -19.16 17.21 25.90
CA HIS A 391 -19.92 16.38 24.97
C HIS A 391 -21.43 16.47 25.22
N GLN A 392 -21.87 16.50 26.48
CA GLN A 392 -23.28 16.64 26.86
C GLN A 392 -23.89 18.01 26.49
N GLN A 393 -23.06 19.06 26.37
CA GLN A 393 -23.52 20.40 25.96
C GLN A 393 -23.57 20.61 24.43
N SER A 394 -22.98 19.69 23.67
CA SER A 394 -22.88 19.77 22.20
C SER A 394 -23.91 18.89 21.48
N ASN A 395 -24.65 18.06 22.22
CA ASN A 395 -25.83 17.30 21.79
C ASN A 395 -27.09 17.98 22.30
#